data_AF-A0A199VVE2-F1
#
_entry.id   AF-A0A199VVE2-F1
#
_cell.length_a   1.000
_cell.length_b   1.000
_cell.length_c   1.000
_cell.angle_alpha   90.00
_cell.angle_beta   90.00
_cell.angle_gamma   90.00
#
_symmetry.space_group_name_H-M   'P 1'
#
loop_
_entity.id
_entity.type
_entity.pdbx_description
1 polymer ?
#
loop_
_entity_poly.entity_id
_entity_poly.type
_entity_poly.pdbx_seq_one_letter_code
_entity_poly.pdbx_strand_id
1 'polypeptide(L)'
;MNFTTNQLKMITRSSSVHCSDASLDLNYPSFIAFFNPKTAVTIDNSIRKFKRTVTNVGDAAATYSAKVKGIKGFSISIVPDELVFKDKHEKQSFTLILKGHMKNKNDEVVHGSLSWVDDKGKYEVRSPIVATTFSSERL
;
A
#
# COMPACT_ATOMS: atom_id res chain seq x y z
N MET A 1 -8.80 -13.61 3.73
CA MET A 1 -8.87 -14.19 5.09
C MET A 1 -9.71 -15.45 4.99
N ASN A 2 -9.31 -16.55 5.62
CA ASN A 2 -10.00 -17.84 5.48
C ASN A 2 -10.93 -18.09 6.66
N PHE A 3 -11.90 -17.18 6.86
CA PHE A 3 -12.92 -17.34 7.88
C PHE A 3 -14.09 -18.20 7.36
N THR A 4 -14.65 -19.00 8.24
CA THR A 4 -15.92 -19.70 8.01
C THR A 4 -17.08 -18.70 7.98
N THR A 5 -18.20 -19.08 7.37
CA THR A 5 -19.41 -18.25 7.35
C THR A 5 -19.89 -17.87 8.75
N ASN A 6 -19.81 -18.78 9.73
CA ASN A 6 -20.20 -18.48 11.11
C ASN A 6 -19.29 -17.43 11.76
N GLN A 7 -17.98 -17.51 11.52
CA GLN A 7 -17.03 -16.49 11.97
C GLN A 7 -17.31 -15.14 11.31
N LEU A 8 -17.61 -15.12 10.01
CA LEU A 8 -17.98 -13.89 9.31
C LEU A 8 -19.26 -13.28 9.88
N LYS A 9 -20.31 -14.07 10.13
CA LYS A 9 -21.56 -13.59 10.76
C LYS A 9 -21.32 -13.02 12.15
N MET A 10 -20.42 -13.62 12.94
CA MET A 10 -20.05 -13.07 14.25
C MET A 10 -19.33 -11.72 14.15
N ILE A 11 -18.43 -11.57 13.19
CA ILE A 11 -17.66 -10.33 12.98
C ILE A 11 -18.55 -9.22 12.40
N THR A 12 -19.32 -9.51 11.35
CA THR A 12 -20.15 -8.53 10.64
C THR A 12 -21.48 -8.26 11.32
N ARG A 13 -21.90 -9.15 12.24
CA ARG A 13 -23.23 -9.17 12.87
C ARG A 13 -24.38 -9.19 11.85
N SER A 14 -24.13 -9.70 10.65
CA SER A 14 -25.12 -9.82 9.56
C SER A 14 -25.53 -11.27 9.36
N SER A 15 -26.82 -11.50 9.07
CA SER A 15 -27.34 -12.83 8.72
C SER A 15 -26.99 -13.24 7.29
N SER A 16 -26.80 -12.26 6.39
CA SER A 16 -26.36 -12.43 5.00
C SER A 16 -24.93 -11.92 4.82
N VAL A 17 -24.10 -12.75 4.18
CA VAL A 17 -22.70 -12.44 3.87
C VAL A 17 -22.49 -12.67 2.39
N HIS A 18 -22.29 -11.58 1.64
CA HIS A 18 -21.96 -11.61 0.22
C HIS A 18 -20.53 -11.08 0.05
N CYS A 19 -19.64 -11.91 -0.50
CA CYS A 19 -18.22 -11.60 -0.66
C CYS A 19 -17.73 -11.84 -2.09
N SER A 20 -18.59 -11.59 -3.09
CA SER A 20 -18.27 -11.77 -4.52
C SER A 20 -17.03 -10.99 -4.97
N ASP A 21 -16.81 -9.81 -4.38
CA ASP A 21 -15.75 -8.86 -4.76
C ASP A 21 -14.67 -8.74 -3.68
N ALA A 22 -14.36 -9.85 -3.00
CA ALA A 22 -13.38 -9.86 -1.92
C ALA A 22 -11.98 -9.47 -2.44
N SER A 23 -11.40 -8.45 -1.79
CA SER A 23 -10.03 -7.99 -2.05
C SER A 23 -9.26 -7.82 -0.75
N LEU A 24 -7.98 -8.17 -0.77
CA LEU A 24 -7.05 -7.90 0.33
C LEU A 24 -6.37 -6.54 0.20
N ASP A 25 -6.53 -5.85 -0.94
CA ASP A 25 -5.89 -4.57 -1.22
C ASP A 25 -6.79 -3.40 -0.80
N LEU A 26 -6.88 -3.18 0.51
CA LEU A 26 -7.64 -2.07 1.09
C LEU A 26 -7.02 -0.72 0.68
N ASN A 27 -7.88 0.24 0.31
CA ASN A 27 -7.48 1.60 0.02
C ASN A 27 -7.11 2.38 1.30
N TYR A 28 -5.98 2.02 1.90
CA TYR A 28 -5.53 2.52 3.20
C TYR A 28 -4.38 3.54 3.04
N PRO A 29 -4.30 4.59 3.88
CA PRO A 29 -3.30 5.68 3.76
C PRO A 29 -1.90 5.29 4.25
N SER A 30 -1.56 4.00 4.21
CA SER A 30 -0.23 3.48 4.54
C SER A 30 0.03 2.17 3.80
N PHE A 31 1.31 1.80 3.75
CA PHE A 31 1.77 0.59 3.08
C PHE A 31 2.58 -0.27 4.06
N ILE A 32 2.26 -1.56 4.13
CA ILE A 32 3.05 -2.53 4.86
C ILE A 32 3.34 -3.74 3.96
N ALA A 33 4.62 -4.09 3.86
CA ALA A 33 5.11 -5.16 3.02
C ALA A 33 5.83 -6.22 3.86
N PHE A 34 5.39 -7.46 3.71
CA PHE A 34 5.93 -8.60 4.43
C PHE A 34 6.82 -9.45 3.51
N PHE A 35 8.03 -9.76 3.98
CA PHE A 35 9.02 -10.59 3.29
C PHE A 35 9.36 -11.81 4.12
N ASN A 36 9.37 -12.99 3.51
CA ASN A 36 9.78 -14.22 4.18
C ASN A 36 11.28 -14.46 3.92
N PRO A 37 12.14 -14.39 4.96
CA PRO A 37 13.58 -14.55 4.76
C PRO A 37 13.98 -16.03 4.53
N LYS A 38 13.10 -16.99 4.86
CA LYS A 38 13.33 -18.44 4.67
C LYS A 38 13.03 -18.93 3.25
N THR A 39 12.32 -18.15 2.42
CA THR A 39 12.00 -18.54 1.04
C THR A 39 13.12 -18.15 0.08
N ALA A 40 13.38 -19.01 -0.92
CA ALA A 40 14.28 -18.67 -2.02
C ALA A 40 13.85 -17.35 -2.68
N VAL A 41 14.82 -16.50 -2.99
CA VAL A 41 14.57 -15.21 -3.64
C VAL A 41 14.16 -15.46 -5.09
N THR A 42 12.86 -15.40 -5.34
CA THR A 42 12.26 -15.37 -6.68
C THR A 42 11.76 -13.96 -7.00
N ILE A 43 11.51 -13.69 -8.28
CA ILE A 43 10.93 -12.41 -8.72
C ILE A 43 9.62 -12.13 -7.98
N ASP A 44 8.72 -13.12 -7.91
CA ASP A 44 7.40 -12.99 -7.29
C ASP A 44 7.48 -12.72 -5.79
N ASN A 45 8.39 -13.38 -5.08
CA ASN A 45 8.53 -13.19 -3.63
C ASN A 45 9.25 -11.89 -3.25
N SER A 46 9.94 -11.26 -4.21
CA SER A 46 10.67 -9.99 -4.02
C SER A 46 9.85 -8.74 -4.32
N ILE A 47 8.65 -8.88 -4.91
CA ILE A 47 7.82 -7.74 -5.34
C ILE A 47 6.53 -7.68 -4.54
N ARG A 48 6.17 -6.49 -4.06
CA ARG A 48 4.86 -6.19 -3.46
C ARG A 48 4.23 -5.02 -4.21
N LYS A 49 2.99 -5.18 -4.63
CA LYS A 49 2.22 -4.15 -5.34
C LYS A 49 1.03 -3.73 -4.50
N PHE A 50 0.76 -2.44 -4.44
CA PHE A 50 -0.35 -1.86 -3.70
C PHE A 50 -1.06 -0.87 -4.59
N LYS A 51 -2.36 -1.08 -4.86
CA LYS A 51 -3.18 -0.14 -5.60
C LYS A 51 -3.89 0.79 -4.62
N ARG A 52 -3.82 2.09 -4.88
CA ARG A 52 -4.54 3.10 -4.11
C ARG A 52 -5.34 3.99 -5.03
N THR A 53 -6.46 4.48 -4.51
CA THR A 53 -7.30 5.46 -5.16
C THR A 53 -7.45 6.64 -4.22
N VAL A 54 -7.03 7.81 -4.68
CA VAL A 54 -7.15 9.06 -3.93
C VAL A 54 -8.25 9.92 -4.55
N THR A 55 -8.91 10.71 -3.72
CA THR A 55 -9.98 11.63 -4.15
C THR A 55 -9.53 13.05 -3.89
N ASN A 56 -9.63 13.94 -4.87
CA ASN A 56 -9.41 15.36 -4.63
C ASN A 56 -10.53 15.91 -3.74
N VAL A 57 -10.15 16.49 -2.60
CA VAL A 57 -11.11 17.13 -1.68
C VAL A 57 -11.02 18.66 -1.72
N GLY A 58 -10.06 19.22 -2.47
CA GLY A 58 -9.95 20.65 -2.72
C GLY A 58 -10.94 21.12 -3.78
N ASP A 59 -11.33 22.40 -3.72
CA ASP A 59 -12.32 22.97 -4.63
C ASP A 59 -11.77 23.30 -6.04
N ALA A 60 -10.46 23.22 -6.23
CA ALA A 60 -9.79 23.58 -7.48
C ALA A 60 -9.10 22.38 -8.14
N ALA A 61 -8.81 22.53 -9.44
CA ALA A 61 -7.90 21.68 -10.17
C ALA A 61 -6.52 21.65 -9.50
N ALA A 62 -5.91 20.48 -9.44
CA ALA A 62 -4.61 20.27 -8.83
C ALA A 62 -3.88 19.10 -9.47
N THR A 63 -2.59 19.29 -9.69
CA THR A 63 -1.66 18.23 -10.06
C THR A 63 -0.75 17.95 -8.88
N TYR A 64 -0.49 16.67 -8.64
CA TYR A 64 0.41 16.21 -7.59
C TYR A 64 1.48 15.29 -8.18
N SER A 65 2.74 15.53 -7.83
CA SER A 65 3.86 14.66 -8.17
C SER A 65 4.25 13.77 -6.98
N ALA A 66 4.61 12.52 -7.28
CA ALA A 66 5.08 11.57 -6.30
C ALA A 66 6.52 11.87 -5.86
N LYS A 67 6.72 12.01 -4.55
CA LYS A 67 8.03 12.11 -3.91
C LYS A 67 8.23 10.95 -2.96
N VAL A 68 9.22 10.11 -3.24
CA VAL A 68 9.51 8.93 -2.42
C VAL A 68 10.73 9.17 -1.55
N LYS A 69 10.58 8.93 -0.24
CA LYS A 69 11.70 8.71 0.67
C LYS A 69 12.04 7.22 0.66
N GLY A 70 13.17 6.90 0.02
CA GLY A 70 13.61 5.52 -0.20
C GLY A 70 13.80 4.71 1.08
N ILE A 71 13.77 3.39 0.92
CA ILE A 71 13.96 2.40 1.98
C ILE A 71 15.25 1.63 1.70
N LYS A 72 16.13 1.51 2.69
CA LYS A 72 17.41 0.80 2.53
C LYS A 72 17.16 -0.64 2.05
N GLY A 73 17.80 -1.03 0.95
CA GLY A 73 17.69 -2.38 0.37
C GLY A 73 16.45 -2.61 -0.51
N PHE A 74 15.64 -1.58 -0.75
CA PHE A 74 14.44 -1.65 -1.57
C PHE A 74 14.42 -0.58 -2.65
N SER A 75 13.88 -0.95 -3.81
CA SER A 75 13.46 -0.05 -4.86
C SER A 75 11.96 0.20 -4.74
N ILE A 76 11.54 1.45 -4.89
CA ILE A 76 10.14 1.87 -4.88
C ILE A 76 9.86 2.54 -6.23
N SER A 77 8.78 2.14 -6.88
CA SER A 77 8.28 2.74 -8.11
C SER A 77 6.80 3.04 -7.99
N ILE A 78 6.35 4.19 -8.51
CA ILE A 78 4.97 4.65 -8.47
C ILE A 78 4.48 4.79 -9.92
N VAL A 79 3.29 4.28 -10.23
CA VAL A 79 2.71 4.36 -11.59
C VAL A 79 1.22 4.70 -11.52
N PRO A 80 0.75 5.81 -12.12
CA PRO A 80 1.58 6.94 -12.60
C PRO A 80 2.25 7.66 -11.43
N ASP A 81 3.36 8.37 -11.70
CA ASP A 81 4.07 9.21 -10.73
C ASP A 81 3.53 10.66 -10.64
N GLU A 82 2.51 10.96 -11.44
CA GLU A 82 1.74 12.21 -11.40
C GLU A 82 0.24 11.90 -11.35
N LEU A 83 -0.49 12.66 -10.55
CA LEU A 83 -1.95 12.61 -10.47
C LEU A 83 -2.54 13.97 -10.82
N VAL A 84 -3.33 14.01 -11.88
CA VAL A 84 -4.01 15.21 -12.36
C VAL A 84 -5.48 15.13 -11.97
N PHE A 85 -5.95 16.11 -11.21
CA PHE A 85 -7.35 16.30 -10.86
C PHE A 85 -7.85 17.60 -11.48
N LYS A 86 -8.92 17.51 -12.27
CA LYS A 86 -9.57 18.64 -12.92
C LYS A 86 -10.55 19.34 -11.99
N ASP A 87 -11.23 18.57 -11.15
CA ASP A 87 -12.28 19.09 -10.26
C ASP A 87 -12.28 18.42 -8.87
N LYS A 88 -13.07 18.99 -7.97
CA LYS A 88 -13.37 18.40 -6.67
C LYS A 88 -14.05 17.04 -6.82
N HIS A 89 -13.71 16.10 -5.95
CA HIS A 89 -14.20 14.72 -5.89
C HIS A 89 -13.76 13.82 -7.04
N GLU A 90 -12.92 14.30 -7.96
CA GLU A 90 -12.30 13.42 -8.94
C GLU A 90 -11.39 12.41 -8.25
N LYS A 91 -11.37 11.18 -8.78
CA LYS A 91 -10.61 10.06 -8.24
C LYS A 91 -9.50 9.69 -9.22
N GLN A 92 -8.29 9.59 -8.70
CA GLN A 92 -7.15 9.06 -9.46
C GLN A 92 -6.58 7.85 -8.73
N SER A 93 -6.08 6.88 -9.51
CA SER A 93 -5.50 5.65 -8.97
C SER A 93 -4.04 5.52 -9.35
N PHE A 94 -3.24 5.00 -8.43
CA PHE A 94 -1.84 4.68 -8.65
C PHE A 94 -1.48 3.32 -8.06
N THR A 95 -0.38 2.78 -8.53
CA THR A 95 0.22 1.55 -8.00
C THR A 95 1.59 1.85 -7.42
N LEU A 96 1.80 1.50 -6.15
CA LEU A 96 3.11 1.46 -5.52
C LEU A 96 3.69 0.06 -5.70
N ILE A 97 4.89 -0.02 -6.26
CA ILE A 97 5.64 -1.25 -6.49
C ILE A 97 6.89 -1.19 -5.60
N LEU A 98 6.95 -2.06 -4.60
CA LEU A 98 8.10 -2.24 -3.74
C LEU A 98 8.84 -3.50 -4.17
N LYS A 99 10.11 -3.38 -4.54
CA LYS A 99 10.96 -4.49 -4.95
C LYS A 99 12.19 -4.58 -4.04
N GLY A 100 12.43 -5.74 -3.45
CA GLY A 100 13.61 -5.99 -2.64
C GLY A 100 13.56 -7.32 -1.90
N HIS A 101 14.52 -7.52 -1.02
CA HIS A 101 14.62 -8.72 -0.18
C HIS A 101 15.16 -8.33 1.20
N MET A 102 14.79 -9.08 2.21
CA MET A 102 15.32 -8.94 3.57
C MET A 102 16.16 -10.15 3.92
N LYS A 103 17.25 -9.95 4.66
CA LYS A 103 18.11 -11.04 5.12
C LYS A 103 17.57 -11.62 6.44
N ASN A 104 18.11 -12.77 6.85
CA ASN A 104 17.72 -13.58 8.03
C ASN A 104 17.92 -12.89 9.40
N LYS A 105 17.68 -11.58 9.54
CA LYS A 105 17.49 -10.96 10.85
C LYS A 105 16.00 -11.00 11.17
N ASN A 106 15.64 -11.81 12.15
CA ASN A 106 14.28 -11.78 12.71
C ASN A 106 13.97 -10.34 13.15
N ASP A 107 12.75 -9.88 12.85
CA ASP A 107 12.24 -8.56 13.21
C ASP A 107 13.00 -7.36 12.57
N GLU A 108 13.63 -7.53 11.40
CA GLU A 108 14.14 -6.39 10.62
C GLU A 108 12.96 -5.52 10.15
N VAL A 109 12.98 -4.24 10.51
CA VAL A 109 12.00 -3.24 10.10
C VAL A 109 12.73 -2.10 9.43
N VAL A 110 12.32 -1.78 8.20
CA VAL A 110 12.79 -0.60 7.47
C VAL A 110 11.59 0.22 7.02
N HIS A 111 11.76 1.54 6.97
CA HIS A 111 10.67 2.45 6.71
C HIS A 111 11.06 3.58 5.75
N GLY A 112 10.06 4.11 5.09
CA GLY A 112 10.14 5.23 4.16
C GLY A 112 8.78 5.91 4.05
N SER A 113 8.58 6.69 3.00
CA SER A 113 7.27 7.29 2.74
C SER A 113 7.09 7.66 1.28
N LEU A 114 5.84 7.64 0.83
CA LEU A 114 5.38 8.30 -0.38
C LEU A 114 4.70 9.60 0.02
N SER A 115 5.08 10.71 -0.60
CA SER A 115 4.39 12.00 -0.47
C SER A 115 3.89 12.43 -1.83
N TRP A 116 2.63 12.83 -1.91
CA TRP A 116 2.10 13.57 -3.06
C TRP A 116 2.23 15.06 -2.76
N VAL A 117 3.00 15.79 -3.56
CA VAL A 117 3.24 17.22 -3.39
C VAL A 117 2.55 17.95 -4.54
N ASP A 118 1.72 18.94 -4.24
CA ASP A 118 1.08 19.75 -5.29
C ASP A 118 2.12 20.64 -6.00
N ASP A 119 1.84 21.05 -7.24
CA ASP A 119 2.76 21.87 -8.05
C ASP A 119 3.23 23.16 -7.35
N LYS A 120 2.40 23.70 -6.45
CA LYS A 120 2.71 24.92 -5.69
C LYS A 120 3.45 24.64 -4.38
N GLY A 121 3.63 23.38 -4.00
CA GLY A 121 4.25 22.95 -2.74
C GLY A 121 3.47 23.34 -1.48
N LYS A 122 2.19 23.72 -1.62
CA LYS A 122 1.30 24.11 -0.52
C LYS A 122 0.78 22.91 0.25
N TYR A 123 0.50 21.80 -0.44
CA TYR A 123 -0.08 20.60 0.14
C TYR A 123 0.85 19.41 -0.07
N GLU A 124 1.10 18.67 1.02
CA GLU A 124 1.83 17.41 1.01
C GLU A 124 0.97 16.31 1.65
N VAL A 125 0.59 15.31 0.86
CA VAL A 125 -0.16 14.13 1.34
C VAL A 125 0.81 12.97 1.50
N ARG A 126 1.21 12.70 2.75
CA ARG A 126 2.24 11.72 3.08
C ARG A 126 1.66 10.41 3.60
N SER A 127 2.08 9.30 3.00
CA SER A 127 1.77 7.93 3.39
C SER A 127 3.05 7.18 3.83
N PRO A 128 3.11 6.62 5.05
CA PRO A 128 4.25 5.83 5.49
C PRO A 128 4.31 4.48 4.76
N ILE A 129 5.53 4.02 4.50
CA ILE A 129 5.81 2.71 3.91
C ILE A 129 6.68 1.94 4.90
N VAL A 130 6.27 0.74 5.27
CA VAL A 130 7.01 -0.17 6.14
C VAL A 130 7.26 -1.47 5.39
N ALA A 131 8.49 -1.97 5.45
CA ALA A 131 8.81 -3.33 5.05
C ALA A 131 9.36 -4.08 6.27
N THR A 132 8.94 -5.34 6.44
CA THR A 132 9.37 -6.16 7.57
C THR A 132 9.38 -7.65 7.24
N THR A 133 10.10 -8.42 8.04
CA THR A 133 10.04 -9.88 8.01
C THR A 133 8.93 -10.41 8.90
N PHE A 134 8.42 -11.59 8.59
CA PHE A 134 7.59 -12.37 9.52
C PHE A 134 8.25 -13.73 9.71
N SER A 135 8.30 -14.22 10.95
CA SER A 135 8.67 -15.61 11.20
C SER A 135 7.42 -16.48 11.08
N SER A 136 7.54 -17.62 10.40
CA SER A 136 6.47 -18.63 10.32
C SER A 136 6.05 -19.20 11.68
N GLU A 137 6.76 -18.88 12.76
CA GLU A 137 6.46 -19.35 14.12
C GLU A 137 5.40 -18.50 14.83
N ARG A 138 4.99 -17.36 14.24
CA ARG A 138 3.97 -16.45 14.79
C ARG A 138 2.62 -16.51 14.05
N LEU A 139 2.41 -17.48 13.17
CA LEU A 139 1.14 -17.72 12.46
C LEU A 139 0.58 -19.11 12.79
#